data_AF-X1IIZ8-F1
#
_entry.id   AF-X1IIZ8-F1
#
_cell.length_a   1.000
_cell.length_b   1.000
_cell.length_c   1.000
_cell.angle_alpha   90.00
_cell.angle_beta   90.00
_cell.angle_gamma   90.00
#
_symmetry.space_group_name_H-M   'P 1'
#
loop_
_entity.id
_entity.type
_entity.pdbx_description
1 polymer ?
#
loop_
_entity_poly.entity_id
_entity_poly.type
_entity_poly.pdbx_seq_one_letter_code
_entity_poly.pdbx_strand_id
1 'polypeptide(L)'
;RDGESNIDESMATGESMPVEKKKGDEVIGATLNQQGMLNVKATKVGKDTFLSQVIKMVEECQGTKVPIQEFADRTTYFFVPTIIAIAVLTFAAWLIFPDFFTTIANKAQHYLPWVNPSLGRIVE
;
A
#
# COMPACT_ATOMS: atom_id res chain seq x y z
N ARG A 1 -5.34 44.06 21.70
CA ARG A 1 -5.70 42.63 21.80
C ARG A 1 -5.93 42.42 23.27
N ASP A 2 -7.18 42.29 23.64
CA ASP A 2 -7.68 42.38 25.00
C ASP A 2 -8.79 41.33 25.11
N GLY A 3 -9.01 40.84 26.32
CA GLY A 3 -9.80 39.64 26.56
C GLY A 3 -8.95 38.55 27.18
N GLU A 4 -9.57 37.83 28.10
CA GLU A 4 -9.04 36.65 28.77
C GLU A 4 -10.09 35.56 28.56
N SER A 5 -9.66 34.38 28.13
CA SER A 5 -10.57 33.27 27.83
C SER A 5 -9.87 31.93 27.89
N ASN A 6 -10.65 30.89 28.12
CA ASN A 6 -10.21 29.50 28.01
C ASN A 6 -10.41 29.02 26.58
N ILE A 7 -9.33 28.53 25.96
CA ILE A 7 -9.35 27.95 24.62
C ILE A 7 -9.11 26.44 24.72
N ASP A 8 -9.94 25.67 24.04
CA ASP A 8 -9.74 24.25 23.81
C ASP A 8 -8.78 24.04 22.63
N GLU A 9 -7.55 23.63 22.94
CA GLU A 9 -6.51 23.31 21.97
C GLU A 9 -6.40 21.80 21.68
N SER A 10 -7.33 20.97 22.18
CA SER A 10 -7.28 19.50 22.05
C SER A 10 -7.14 19.02 20.61
N MET A 11 -7.80 19.70 19.66
CA MET A 11 -7.72 19.40 18.23
C MET A 11 -6.33 19.65 17.61
N ALA A 12 -5.51 20.51 18.21
CA ALA A 12 -4.19 20.89 17.71
C ALA A 12 -3.04 20.23 18.48
N THR A 13 -3.15 20.14 19.81
CA THR A 13 -2.09 19.65 20.70
C THR A 13 -2.36 18.25 21.23
N GLY A 14 -3.62 17.80 21.25
CA GLY A 14 -4.04 16.56 21.90
C GLY A 14 -4.23 16.69 23.42
N GLU A 15 -4.01 17.87 24.01
CA GLU A 15 -4.22 18.11 25.43
C GLU A 15 -5.71 18.30 25.73
N SER A 16 -6.25 17.50 26.65
CA SER A 16 -7.70 17.49 26.95
C SER A 16 -8.17 18.68 27.79
N MET A 17 -7.27 19.37 28.48
CA MET A 17 -7.64 20.48 29.37
C MET A 17 -7.60 21.81 28.61
N PRO A 18 -8.65 22.65 28.70
CA PRO A 18 -8.62 23.98 28.11
C PRO A 18 -7.47 24.82 28.68
N VAL A 19 -6.81 25.56 27.80
CA VAL A 19 -5.68 26.43 28.14
C VAL A 19 -6.18 27.86 28.30
N GLU A 20 -5.87 28.47 29.44
CA GLU A 20 -6.15 29.87 29.68
C GLU A 20 -5.25 30.75 28.78
N LYS A 21 -5.85 31.72 28.09
CA LYS A 21 -5.14 32.67 27.23
C LYS A 21 -5.38 34.08 27.71
N LYS A 22 -4.28 34.80 27.90
CA LYS A 22 -4.25 36.20 28.31
C LYS A 22 -3.64 37.05 27.21
N LYS A 23 -3.65 38.36 27.45
CA LYS A 23 -3.07 39.34 26.52
C LYS A 23 -1.59 39.07 26.30
N GLY A 24 -1.23 38.80 25.05
CA GLY A 24 0.16 38.53 24.63
C GLY A 24 0.38 37.08 24.21
N ASP A 25 -0.51 36.17 24.62
CA ASP A 25 -0.37 34.75 24.30
C ASP A 25 -0.70 34.46 22.82
N GLU A 26 -0.01 33.46 22.28
CA GLU A 26 -0.34 32.91 20.97
C GLU A 26 -1.58 32.01 21.05
N VAL A 27 -2.40 32.12 20.00
CA VAL A 27 -3.59 31.32 19.80
C VAL A 27 -3.45 30.56 18.49
N ILE A 28 -3.78 29.27 18.51
CA ILE A 28 -3.71 28.41 17.33
C ILE A 28 -5.04 28.51 16.58
N GLY A 29 -5.01 28.72 15.27
CA GLY A 29 -6.23 28.69 14.45
C GLY A 29 -6.88 27.30 14.44
N ALA A 30 -8.21 27.24 14.26
CA ALA A 30 -9.01 26.01 14.34
C ALA A 30 -9.16 25.39 15.74
N THR A 31 -8.91 26.18 16.79
CA THR A 31 -9.22 25.85 18.20
C THR A 31 -10.55 26.46 18.63
N LEU A 32 -11.15 25.94 19.71
CA LEU A 32 -12.47 26.40 20.17
C LEU A 32 -12.32 27.35 21.36
N ASN A 33 -12.75 28.60 21.18
CA ASN A 33 -12.86 29.55 22.29
C ASN A 33 -14.08 29.19 23.16
N GLN A 34 -13.88 28.88 24.45
CA GLN A 34 -14.96 28.45 25.33
C GLN A 34 -15.62 29.61 26.09
N GLN A 35 -14.85 30.35 26.89
CA GLN A 35 -15.40 31.26 27.90
C GLN A 35 -14.73 32.63 27.85
N GLY A 36 -15.38 33.60 27.22
CA GLY A 36 -14.90 34.96 27.10
C GLY A 36 -14.87 35.43 25.65
N MET A 37 -14.58 36.71 25.46
CA MET A 37 -14.40 37.30 24.14
C MET A 37 -12.92 37.61 23.95
N LEU A 38 -12.33 37.09 22.88
CA LEU A 38 -10.95 37.34 22.52
C LEU A 38 -10.87 38.23 21.28
N ASN A 39 -10.18 39.36 21.41
CA ASN A 39 -9.77 40.16 20.26
C ASN A 39 -8.34 39.79 19.86
N VAL A 40 -8.23 38.95 18.83
CA VAL A 40 -6.97 38.43 18.31
C VAL A 40 -6.58 39.15 17.02
N LYS A 41 -5.28 39.39 16.80
CA LYS A 41 -4.76 39.82 15.49
C LYS A 41 -4.16 38.61 14.77
N ALA A 42 -4.39 38.50 13.48
CA ALA A 42 -3.78 37.43 12.72
C ALA A 42 -2.26 37.65 12.61
N THR A 43 -1.46 36.67 13.02
CA THR A 43 0.00 36.64 12.80
C THR A 43 0.39 35.74 11.63
N LYS A 44 -0.37 34.66 11.42
CA LYS A 44 -0.23 33.71 10.31
C LYS A 44 -1.61 33.48 9.68
N VAL A 45 -1.69 33.48 8.35
CA VAL A 45 -2.95 33.30 7.60
C VAL A 45 -2.74 32.37 6.40
N GLY A 46 -3.80 31.72 5.94
CA GLY A 46 -3.74 30.80 4.81
C GLY A 46 -2.73 29.68 5.03
N LYS A 47 -1.76 29.54 4.11
CA LYS A 47 -0.76 28.46 4.09
C LYS A 47 0.17 28.45 5.30
N ASP A 48 0.32 29.59 5.98
CA ASP A 48 1.19 29.72 7.14
C ASP A 48 0.52 29.29 8.46
N THR A 49 -0.77 28.92 8.41
CA THR A 49 -1.50 28.43 9.59
C THR A 49 -1.01 27.06 10.04
N PHE A 50 -1.13 26.78 11.34
CA PHE A 50 -0.81 25.47 11.90
C PHE A 50 -1.53 24.33 11.17
N LEU A 51 -2.85 24.45 10.95
CA LEU A 51 -3.63 23.46 10.23
C LEU A 51 -3.12 23.22 8.79
N SER A 52 -2.72 24.27 8.08
CA SER A 52 -2.15 24.11 6.72
C SER A 52 -0.81 23.38 6.74
N GLN A 53 0.02 23.60 7.78
CA GLN A 53 1.27 22.85 7.95
C GLN A 53 1.02 21.37 8.24
N VAL A 54 0.02 21.06 9.07
CA VAL A 54 -0.39 19.67 9.34
C VAL A 54 -0.90 19.00 8.06
N ILE A 55 -1.77 19.67 7.30
CA ILE A 55 -2.27 19.14 6.01
C ILE A 55 -1.10 18.85 5.06
N LYS A 56 -0.15 19.79 4.92
CA LYS A 56 1.03 19.61 4.06
C LYS A 56 1.88 18.41 4.49
N MET A 57 2.11 18.25 5.78
CA MET A 57 2.87 17.12 6.33
C MET A 57 2.16 15.79 6.07
N VAL A 58 0.84 15.76 6.23
CA VAL A 58 0.03 14.58 5.93
C VAL A 58 0.06 14.24 4.45
N GLU A 59 -0.03 15.24 3.57
CA GLU A 59 0.07 15.07 2.11
C GLU A 59 1.44 14.54 1.69
N GLU A 60 2.52 15.08 2.25
CA GLU A 60 3.89 14.58 2.03
C GLU A 60 4.04 13.10 2.45
N CYS A 61 3.43 12.70 3.56
CA CYS A 61 3.43 11.31 4.02
C CYS A 61 2.60 10.39 3.12
N GLN A 62 1.43 10.83 2.64
CA GLN A 62 0.54 10.05 1.78
C GLN A 62 1.09 9.88 0.35
N GLY A 63 2.01 10.74 -0.09
CA GLY A 63 2.61 10.72 -1.43
C GLY A 63 3.52 9.52 -1.73
N THR A 64 3.74 8.62 -0.77
CA THR A 64 4.64 7.46 -0.96
C THR A 64 3.82 6.23 -1.30
N LYS A 65 3.64 5.93 -2.60
CA LYS A 65 3.17 4.60 -3.01
C LYS A 65 4.12 3.55 -2.43
N VAL A 66 3.54 2.52 -1.79
CA VAL A 66 4.35 1.52 -1.09
C VAL A 66 5.22 0.78 -2.12
N PRO A 67 6.56 0.91 -2.07
CA PRO A 67 7.47 0.41 -3.11
C PRO A 67 7.41 -1.13 -3.28
N ILE A 68 6.84 -1.83 -2.28
CA ILE A 68 6.69 -3.28 -2.32
C ILE A 68 5.72 -3.76 -3.40
N GLN A 69 4.69 -2.99 -3.72
CA GLN A 69 3.70 -3.39 -4.73
C GLN A 69 4.32 -3.34 -6.14
N GLU A 70 5.06 -2.28 -6.45
CA GLU A 70 5.76 -2.14 -7.74
C GLU A 70 6.81 -3.24 -7.94
N PHE A 71 7.47 -3.69 -6.86
CA PHE A 71 8.42 -4.79 -6.92
C PHE A 71 7.75 -6.14 -7.27
N ALA A 72 6.60 -6.43 -6.66
CA ALA A 72 5.83 -7.64 -6.93
C ALA A 72 5.29 -7.67 -8.37
N ASP A 73 4.77 -6.53 -8.84
CA ASP A 73 4.25 -6.39 -10.21
C ASP A 73 5.36 -6.58 -11.25
N ARG A 74 6.55 -6.01 -11.01
CA ARG A 74 7.72 -6.18 -11.88
C ARG A 74 8.19 -7.63 -11.97
N THR A 75 8.16 -8.36 -10.87
CA THR A 75 8.53 -9.79 -10.86
C THR A 75 7.52 -10.59 -11.67
N THR A 76 6.23 -10.33 -11.47
CA THR A 76 5.14 -11.01 -12.17
C THR A 76 5.18 -10.75 -13.68
N TYR A 77 5.55 -9.53 -14.10
CA TYR A 77 5.67 -9.14 -15.51
C TYR A 77 6.62 -10.05 -16.30
N PHE A 78 7.75 -10.46 -15.72
CA PHE A 78 8.70 -11.36 -16.40
C PHE A 78 8.40 -12.83 -16.14
N PHE A 79 7.91 -13.16 -14.95
CA PHE A 79 7.69 -14.54 -14.53
C PHE A 79 6.57 -15.22 -15.34
N VAL A 80 5.43 -14.54 -15.52
CA VAL A 80 4.26 -15.12 -16.18
C VAL A 80 4.53 -15.48 -17.65
N PRO A 81 5.08 -14.59 -18.50
CA PRO A 81 5.39 -14.94 -19.89
C PRO A 81 6.43 -16.05 -20.00
N THR A 82 7.41 -16.08 -19.09
CA THR A 82 8.45 -17.11 -19.08
C THR A 82 7.87 -18.50 -18.84
N ILE A 83 6.96 -18.64 -17.87
CA ILE A 83 6.30 -19.93 -17.61
C ILE A 83 5.43 -20.35 -18.79
N ILE A 84 4.68 -19.41 -19.39
CA ILE A 84 3.86 -19.70 -20.56
C ILE A 84 4.75 -20.19 -21.71
N ALA A 85 5.89 -19.53 -21.96
CA ALA A 85 6.84 -19.97 -22.97
C ALA A 85 7.39 -21.38 -22.69
N ILE A 86 7.78 -21.68 -21.45
CA ILE A 86 8.25 -23.02 -21.06
C ILE A 86 7.15 -24.06 -21.23
N ALA A 87 5.91 -23.74 -20.87
CA ALA A 87 4.76 -24.65 -21.01
C ALA A 87 4.50 -24.97 -22.49
N VAL A 88 4.49 -23.95 -23.36
CA VAL A 88 4.33 -24.13 -24.81
C VAL A 88 5.50 -24.91 -25.40
N LEU A 89 6.73 -24.63 -24.99
CA LEU A 89 7.91 -25.39 -25.43
C LEU A 89 7.86 -26.85 -25.00
N THR A 90 7.44 -27.11 -23.76
CA THR A 90 7.28 -28.47 -23.24
C THR A 90 6.19 -29.23 -24.02
N PHE A 91 5.06 -28.57 -24.29
CA PHE A 91 3.99 -29.14 -25.10
C PHE A 91 4.45 -29.43 -26.53
N ALA A 92 5.14 -28.49 -27.18
CA ALA A 92 5.70 -28.68 -28.52
C ALA A 92 6.74 -29.81 -28.55
N ALA A 93 7.60 -29.91 -27.53
CA ALA A 93 8.59 -30.98 -27.42
C ALA A 93 7.92 -32.37 -27.35
N TRP A 94 6.83 -32.51 -26.60
CA TRP A 94 6.05 -33.76 -26.54
C TRP A 94 5.44 -34.13 -27.90
N LEU A 95 5.00 -33.16 -28.70
CA LEU A 95 4.45 -33.40 -30.03
C LEU A 95 5.52 -33.81 -31.06
N ILE A 96 6.72 -33.21 -31.00
CA ILE A 96 7.79 -33.46 -31.97
C ILE A 96 8.55 -34.75 -31.64
N PHE A 97 8.73 -35.07 -30.36
CA PHE A 97 9.53 -36.22 -29.90
C PHE A 97 8.75 -37.20 -29.00
N PRO A 98 7.61 -37.74 -29.46
CA PRO A 98 6.75 -38.58 -28.62
C PRO A 98 7.46 -39.86 -28.14
N ASP A 99 8.29 -40.49 -28.98
CA ASP A 99 8.99 -41.74 -28.63
C ASP A 99 10.02 -41.55 -27.51
N PHE A 100 10.70 -40.40 -27.48
CA PHE A 100 11.66 -40.08 -26.44
C PHE A 100 10.96 -39.89 -25.08
N PHE A 101 9.89 -39.10 -25.05
CA PHE A 101 9.14 -38.83 -23.82
C PHE A 101 8.38 -40.06 -23.32
N THR A 102 7.81 -40.87 -24.20
CA THR A 102 7.15 -42.13 -23.82
C THR A 102 8.15 -43.15 -23.29
N THR A 103 9.36 -43.23 -23.84
CA THR A 103 10.43 -44.09 -23.29
C THR A 103 10.80 -43.70 -21.86
N ILE A 104 10.92 -42.39 -21.59
CA ILE A 104 11.18 -41.88 -20.24
C ILE A 104 9.99 -42.18 -19.31
N ALA A 105 8.75 -41.94 -19.76
CA ALA A 105 7.56 -42.22 -18.98
C ALA A 105 7.41 -43.71 -18.62
N ASN A 106 7.68 -44.61 -19.57
CA ASN A 106 7.71 -46.06 -19.35
C ASN A 106 8.76 -46.46 -18.31
N LYS A 107 9.94 -45.82 -18.34
CA LYS A 107 11.00 -46.08 -17.34
C LYS A 107 10.64 -45.48 -15.97
N ALA A 108 9.96 -44.34 -15.94
CA ALA A 108 9.50 -43.67 -14.73
C ALA A 108 8.38 -44.43 -14.00
N GLN A 109 7.59 -45.24 -14.73
CA GLN A 109 6.57 -46.12 -14.15
C GLN A 109 7.15 -47.07 -13.08
N HIS A 110 8.44 -47.41 -13.17
CA HIS A 110 9.10 -48.24 -12.14
C HIS A 110 9.18 -47.55 -10.76
N TYR A 111 9.21 -46.21 -10.73
CA TYR A 111 9.33 -45.42 -9.50
C TYR A 111 8.03 -44.67 -9.13
N LEU A 112 7.15 -44.41 -10.10
CA LEU A 112 5.94 -43.61 -9.91
C LEU A 112 4.70 -44.44 -10.29
N PRO A 113 4.01 -45.06 -9.32
CA PRO A 113 2.90 -45.99 -9.58
C PRO A 113 1.65 -45.34 -10.19
N TRP A 114 1.54 -44.00 -10.20
CA TRP A 114 0.44 -43.26 -10.81
C TRP A 114 0.67 -42.88 -12.28
N VAL A 115 1.83 -43.22 -12.86
CA VAL A 115 2.14 -42.98 -14.27
C VAL A 115 1.70 -44.19 -15.09
N ASN A 116 0.62 -44.06 -15.85
CA ASN A 116 0.13 -45.11 -16.73
C ASN A 116 0.20 -44.68 -18.21
N PRO A 117 1.28 -45.01 -18.93
CA PRO A 117 1.46 -44.66 -20.34
C PRO A 117 0.53 -45.42 -21.31
N SER A 118 -0.25 -46.40 -20.82
CA SER A 118 -1.18 -47.20 -21.64
C SER A 118 -2.59 -46.59 -21.79
N LEU A 119 -2.94 -45.55 -21.00
CA LEU A 119 -4.26 -44.89 -21.01
C LEU A 119 -4.67 -44.29 -22.36
N GLY A 120 -3.74 -44.06 -23.28
CA GLY A 120 -3.99 -43.47 -24.60
C GLY A 120 -4.10 -44.46 -25.77
N ARG A 121 -3.88 -45.77 -25.56
CA ARG A 121 -4.18 -46.77 -26.59
C ARG A 121 -5.67 -47.08 -26.51
N ILE A 122 -6.46 -46.46 -27.37
CA ILE A 122 -7.83 -46.91 -27.63
C ILE A 122 -7.68 -48.33 -28.18
N VAL A 123 -8.00 -49.30 -27.34
CA VAL A 123 -8.02 -50.73 -27.66
C VAL A 123 -9.10 -50.91 -28.72
N GLU A 124 -8.73 -51.43 -29.90
CA GLU A 124 -9.67 -52.13 -30.79
C GLU A 124 -10.10 -53.46 -30.14
#